data_AF-A0A0N4TJP5-F1
#
_entry.id   AF-A0A0N4TJP5-F1
#
_cell.length_a   1.000
_cell.length_b   1.000
_cell.length_c   1.000
_cell.angle_alpha   90.00
_cell.angle_beta   90.00
_cell.angle_gamma   90.00
#
_symmetry.space_group_name_H-M   'P 1'
#
loop_
_entity.id
_entity.type
_entity.pdbx_description
1 polymer ?
#
loop_
_entity_poly.entity_id
_entity_poly.type
_entity_poly.pdbx_seq_one_letter_code
_entity_poly.pdbx_strand_id
1 'polypeptide(L)'
;MIMPMQLIICATIKILIVVLTIVVLILLDPEYAVAYISVNYEIVLIYIISSLTLLHCTVSIIMYVIAHHQKMGERRVISLTNCSITEVVFAGAGMIAWILVCGIGGTISQRTIIETGERFGWIAACAGVIVSLYLAIMALFCLNLITEKVFSPERNNKYIRAHYPRDSRI
;
A
#
# COMPACT_ATOMS: atom_id res chain seq x y z
N MET A 1 0.42 -8.52 21.10
CA MET A 1 -0.45 -8.80 19.94
C MET A 1 -1.39 -7.61 19.72
N ILE A 2 -0.95 -6.61 18.95
CA ILE A 2 -1.67 -5.31 18.73
C ILE A 2 -2.44 -5.30 17.38
N MET A 3 -2.51 -6.45 16.70
CA MET A 3 -2.89 -6.50 15.28
C MET A 3 -4.34 -6.16 14.86
N PRO A 4 -5.41 -6.17 15.69
CA PRO A 4 -6.74 -5.85 15.17
C PRO A 4 -6.87 -4.37 14.77
N MET A 5 -6.27 -3.45 15.53
CA MET A 5 -6.40 -2.00 15.28
C MET A 5 -5.62 -1.57 14.03
N GLN A 6 -4.49 -2.21 13.75
CA GLN A 6 -3.62 -1.86 12.62
C GLN A 6 -4.20 -2.28 11.28
N LEU A 7 -4.88 -3.43 11.24
CA LEU A 7 -5.62 -3.85 10.04
C LEU A 7 -6.76 -2.87 9.73
N ILE A 8 -7.45 -2.36 10.75
CA ILE A 8 -8.51 -1.35 10.59
C ILE A 8 -7.93 -0.02 10.08
N ILE A 9 -6.82 0.44 10.66
CA ILE A 9 -6.12 1.66 10.21
C ILE A 9 -5.66 1.49 8.75
N CYS A 10 -5.05 0.36 8.41
CA CYS A 10 -4.63 0.07 7.04
C CYS A 10 -5.81 0.04 6.06
N ALA A 11 -6.92 -0.63 6.42
CA ALA A 11 -8.13 -0.66 5.61
C ALA A 11 -8.65 0.77 5.35
N THR A 12 -8.67 1.61 6.37
CA THR A 12 -9.10 3.02 6.26
C THR A 12 -8.20 3.81 5.31
N ILE A 13 -6.87 3.64 5.41
CA ILE A 13 -5.92 4.29 4.50
C ILE A 13 -6.11 3.78 3.06
N LYS A 14 -6.33 2.46 2.86
CA LYS A 14 -6.58 1.88 1.53
C LYS A 14 -7.87 2.40 0.90
N ILE A 15 -8.92 2.60 1.69
CA ILE A 15 -10.17 3.24 1.21
C ILE A 15 -9.88 4.67 0.74
N LEU A 16 -9.09 5.44 1.50
CA LEU A 16 -8.69 6.78 1.08
C LEU A 16 -7.87 6.78 -0.22
N ILE A 17 -6.96 5.82 -0.37
CA ILE A 17 -6.21 5.62 -1.63
C ILE A 17 -7.16 5.32 -2.79
N VAL A 18 -8.18 4.47 -2.59
CA VAL A 18 -9.19 4.16 -3.61
C VAL A 18 -9.95 5.41 -4.02
N VAL A 19 -10.42 6.22 -3.06
CA VAL A 19 -11.14 7.47 -3.36
C VAL A 19 -10.26 8.44 -4.16
N LEU A 20 -9.01 8.64 -3.76
CA LEU A 20 -8.07 9.50 -4.49
C LEU A 20 -7.76 8.96 -5.89
N THR A 21 -7.65 7.63 -6.05
CA THR A 21 -7.43 6.99 -7.35
C THR A 21 -8.63 7.20 -8.28
N ILE A 22 -9.85 7.16 -7.75
CA ILE A 22 -11.07 7.50 -8.51
C ILE A 22 -11.05 8.97 -8.94
N VAL A 23 -10.65 9.88 -8.05
CA VAL A 23 -10.49 11.31 -8.39
C VAL A 23 -9.47 11.50 -9.52
N VAL A 24 -8.33 10.80 -9.48
CA VAL A 24 -7.34 10.80 -10.57
C VAL A 24 -7.95 10.33 -11.89
N LEU A 25 -8.74 9.25 -11.86
CA LEU A 25 -9.42 8.75 -13.07
C LEU A 25 -10.50 9.69 -13.61
N ILE A 26 -11.18 10.47 -12.76
CA ILE A 26 -12.16 11.49 -13.19
C ILE A 26 -11.45 12.69 -13.83
N LEU A 27 -10.33 13.12 -13.26
CA LEU A 27 -9.52 14.21 -13.81
C LEU A 27 -8.88 13.84 -15.15
N LEU A 28 -8.61 12.55 -15.35
CA LEU A 28 -8.12 11.96 -16.59
C LEU A 28 -9.30 11.77 -17.56
N ASP A 29 -9.74 12.86 -18.20
CA ASP A 29 -10.91 12.92 -19.09
C ASP A 29 -10.85 11.82 -20.19
N PRO A 30 -11.93 11.04 -20.43
CA PRO A 30 -11.98 9.99 -21.45
C PRO A 30 -11.71 10.47 -22.89
N GLU A 31 -11.91 11.76 -23.20
CA GLU A 31 -11.55 12.30 -24.51
C GLU A 31 -10.04 12.19 -24.80
N TYR A 32 -9.19 12.30 -23.78
CA TYR A 32 -7.75 12.09 -23.92
C TYR A 32 -7.39 10.63 -24.12
N ALA A 33 -8.23 9.68 -23.66
CA ALA A 33 -8.01 8.26 -23.89
C ALA A 33 -8.27 7.90 -25.37
N VAL A 34 -9.38 8.36 -25.95
CA VAL A 34 -9.77 7.96 -27.32
C VAL A 34 -8.93 8.66 -28.39
N ALA A 35 -8.53 9.92 -28.17
CA ALA A 35 -7.73 10.67 -29.15
C ALA A 35 -6.22 10.36 -29.11
N TYR A 36 -5.68 9.88 -27.98
CA TYR A 36 -4.24 9.74 -27.78
C TYR A 36 -3.76 8.34 -27.38
N ILE A 37 -4.63 7.32 -27.30
CA ILE A 37 -4.24 5.94 -26.92
C ILE A 37 -3.15 5.34 -27.82
N SER A 38 -3.04 5.78 -29.08
CA SER A 38 -1.96 5.34 -29.99
C SER A 38 -0.71 6.24 -29.98
N VAL A 39 -0.74 7.40 -29.31
CA VAL A 39 0.33 8.42 -29.41
C VAL A 39 0.97 8.76 -28.07
N ASN A 40 0.24 8.71 -26.94
CA ASN A 40 0.76 9.19 -25.65
C ASN A 40 0.78 8.10 -24.57
N TYR A 41 1.91 7.38 -24.51
CA TYR A 41 2.17 6.28 -23.57
C TYR A 41 2.09 6.72 -22.09
N GLU A 42 2.31 8.00 -21.80
CA GLU A 42 2.28 8.56 -20.45
C GLU A 42 0.89 8.45 -19.80
N ILE A 43 -0.17 8.75 -20.56
CA ILE A 43 -1.57 8.70 -20.08
C ILE A 43 -2.00 7.24 -19.85
N VAL A 44 -1.58 6.34 -20.74
CA VAL A 44 -1.86 4.91 -20.63
C VAL A 44 -1.22 4.33 -19.35
N LEU A 45 0.00 4.75 -19.00
CA LEU A 45 0.66 4.33 -17.77
C LEU A 45 -0.13 4.76 -16.51
N ILE A 46 -0.71 5.96 -16.50
CA ILE A 46 -1.55 6.42 -15.38
C ILE A 46 -2.78 5.51 -15.22
N TYR A 47 -3.43 5.12 -16.33
CA TYR A 47 -4.55 4.19 -16.28
C TYR A 47 -4.17 2.80 -15.77
N ILE A 48 -3.05 2.24 -16.23
CA ILE A 48 -2.57 0.93 -15.79
C ILE A 48 -2.27 0.95 -14.29
N ILE A 49 -1.53 1.97 -13.82
CA ILE A 49 -1.15 2.12 -12.42
C ILE A 49 -2.38 2.33 -11.53
N SER A 50 -3.34 3.15 -11.98
CA SER A 50 -4.60 3.38 -11.28
C SER A 50 -5.44 2.10 -11.19
N SER A 51 -5.55 1.35 -12.28
CA SER A 51 -6.30 0.09 -12.33
C SER A 51 -5.68 -0.99 -11.43
N LEU A 52 -4.35 -1.14 -11.47
CA LEU A 52 -3.61 -2.04 -10.57
C LEU A 52 -3.79 -1.64 -9.10
N THR A 53 -3.81 -0.34 -8.81
CA THR A 53 -4.02 0.20 -7.45
C THR A 53 -5.42 -0.16 -6.94
N LEU A 54 -6.46 0.06 -7.75
CA LEU A 54 -7.83 -0.31 -7.40
C LEU A 54 -7.97 -1.81 -7.17
N LEU A 55 -7.38 -2.63 -8.03
CA LEU A 55 -7.39 -4.10 -7.88
C LEU A 55 -6.70 -4.51 -6.58
N HIS A 56 -5.48 -4.03 -6.33
CA HIS A 56 -4.71 -4.36 -5.13
C HIS A 56 -5.43 -3.92 -3.85
N CYS A 57 -5.95 -2.69 -3.79
CA CYS A 57 -6.67 -2.21 -2.62
C CYS A 57 -7.95 -3.03 -2.37
N THR A 58 -8.69 -3.36 -3.42
CA THR A 58 -9.92 -4.17 -3.31
C THR A 58 -9.62 -5.57 -2.78
N VAL A 59 -8.64 -6.27 -3.38
CA VAL A 59 -8.24 -7.62 -2.94
C VAL A 59 -7.73 -7.60 -1.50
N SER A 60 -6.96 -6.58 -1.12
CA SER A 60 -6.46 -6.43 0.25
C SER A 60 -7.59 -6.23 1.26
N ILE A 61 -8.56 -5.37 0.95
CA ILE A 61 -9.71 -5.12 1.82
C ILE A 61 -10.53 -6.40 2.01
N ILE A 62 -10.78 -7.15 0.93
CA ILE A 62 -11.48 -8.44 1.00
C ILE A 62 -10.70 -9.43 1.88
N MET A 63 -9.38 -9.51 1.73
CA MET A 63 -8.54 -10.36 2.58
C MET A 63 -8.68 -9.97 4.06
N TYR A 64 -8.70 -8.68 4.39
CA TYR A 64 -8.88 -8.22 5.77
C TYR A 64 -10.24 -8.59 6.34
N VAL A 65 -11.31 -8.46 5.55
CA VAL A 65 -12.66 -8.87 5.96
C VAL A 65 -12.71 -10.37 6.23
N ILE A 66 -12.19 -11.20 5.32
CA ILE A 66 -12.12 -12.65 5.50
C ILE A 66 -11.30 -13.02 6.75
N ALA A 67 -10.13 -12.41 6.92
CA ALA A 67 -9.26 -12.64 8.07
C ALA A 67 -9.94 -12.24 9.39
N HIS A 68 -10.72 -11.16 9.40
CA HIS A 68 -11.49 -10.73 10.56
C HIS A 68 -12.60 -11.74 10.91
N HIS A 69 -13.35 -12.22 9.92
CA HIS A 69 -14.41 -13.21 10.13
C HIS A 69 -13.87 -14.58 10.58
N GLN A 70 -12.78 -15.07 9.99
CA GLN A 70 -12.18 -16.36 10.37
C GLN A 70 -11.64 -16.36 11.81
N LYS A 71 -11.12 -15.22 12.28
CA LYS A 71 -10.60 -15.07 13.64
C LYS A 71 -11.70 -15.18 14.72
N MET A 72 -12.96 -14.95 14.36
CA MET A 72 -14.11 -15.17 15.25
C MET A 72 -14.57 -16.64 15.28
N GLY A 73 -14.26 -17.43 14.24
CA GLY A 73 -14.73 -18.81 14.10
C GLY A 73 -13.72 -19.90 14.48
N GLU A 74 -12.42 -19.69 14.23
CA GLU A 74 -11.37 -20.66 14.57
C GLU A 74 -10.19 -19.96 15.24
N ARG A 75 -9.71 -20.55 16.34
CA ARG A 75 -8.48 -20.18 17.06
C ARG A 75 -7.22 -20.57 16.25
N ARG A 76 -7.23 -20.42 14.92
CA ARG A 76 -6.03 -20.58 14.09
C ARG A 76 -5.18 -19.34 14.22
N VAL A 77 -3.94 -19.55 14.66
CA VAL A 77 -2.89 -18.54 14.62
C VAL A 77 -2.52 -18.36 13.16
N ILE A 78 -3.31 -17.57 12.41
CA ILE A 78 -2.91 -17.08 11.08
C ILE A 78 -1.53 -16.46 11.28
N SER A 79 -0.53 -16.91 10.51
CA SER A 79 0.83 -16.37 10.58
C SER A 79 0.83 -14.94 10.05
N LEU A 80 0.42 -14.05 10.92
CA LEU A 80 0.22 -12.63 10.76
C LEU A 80 1.49 -11.91 10.27
N THR A 81 2.66 -12.51 10.49
CA THR A 81 3.95 -12.09 9.94
C THR A 81 3.97 -12.10 8.41
N ASN A 82 3.40 -13.12 7.76
CA ASN A 82 3.40 -13.20 6.29
C ASN A 82 2.52 -12.11 5.68
N CYS A 83 1.37 -11.83 6.30
CA CYS A 83 0.49 -10.72 5.91
C CYS A 83 1.21 -9.36 6.04
N SER A 84 1.91 -9.12 7.15
CA SER A 84 2.67 -7.87 7.33
C SER A 84 3.80 -7.70 6.30
N ILE A 85 4.50 -8.78 5.92
CA ILE A 85 5.56 -8.72 4.92
C ILE A 85 4.98 -8.44 3.54
N THR A 86 3.89 -9.12 3.15
CA THR A 86 3.23 -8.85 1.88
C THR A 86 2.74 -7.42 1.79
N GLU A 87 2.19 -6.87 2.88
CA GLU A 87 1.74 -5.47 2.92
C GLU A 87 2.88 -4.48 2.72
N VAL A 88 4.03 -4.70 3.34
CA VAL A 88 5.21 -3.85 3.13
C VAL A 88 5.67 -3.90 1.67
N VAL A 89 5.72 -5.09 1.06
CA VAL A 89 6.14 -5.24 -0.34
C VAL A 89 5.17 -4.54 -1.29
N PHE A 90 3.86 -4.76 -1.13
CA PHE A 90 2.86 -4.14 -1.97
C PHE A 90 2.75 -2.62 -1.76
N ALA A 91 2.89 -2.15 -0.51
CA ALA A 91 2.92 -0.72 -0.23
C ALA A 91 4.17 -0.05 -0.83
N GLY A 92 5.33 -0.73 -0.80
CA GLY A 92 6.54 -0.26 -1.47
C GLY A 92 6.38 -0.19 -2.99
N ALA A 93 5.82 -1.22 -3.61
CA ALA A 93 5.53 -1.23 -5.05
C ALA A 93 4.53 -0.14 -5.44
N GLY A 94 3.45 0.03 -4.66
CA GLY A 94 2.46 1.08 -4.85
C GLY A 94 3.08 2.49 -4.73
N MET A 95 3.92 2.71 -3.73
CA MET A 95 4.65 3.97 -3.56
C MET A 95 5.49 4.32 -4.80
N ILE A 96 6.27 3.36 -5.32
CA ILE A 96 7.11 3.57 -6.51
C ILE A 96 6.23 3.90 -7.74
N ALA A 97 5.16 3.14 -7.94
CA ALA A 97 4.26 3.37 -9.08
C ALA A 97 3.62 4.76 -9.04
N TRP A 98 3.17 5.23 -7.87
CA TRP A 98 2.56 6.55 -7.74
C TRP A 98 3.56 7.71 -7.77
N ILE A 99 4.83 7.48 -7.39
CA ILE A 99 5.90 8.46 -7.64
C ILE A 99 6.09 8.69 -9.14
N LEU A 100 6.04 7.63 -9.95
CA LEU A 100 6.12 7.76 -11.40
C LEU A 100 4.93 8.55 -11.95
N VAL A 101 3.70 8.26 -11.50
CA VAL A 101 2.50 9.03 -11.89
C VAL A 101 2.62 10.50 -11.49
N CYS A 102 3.15 10.80 -10.29
CA CYS A 102 3.39 12.16 -9.83
C CYS A 102 4.37 12.90 -10.76
N GLY A 103 5.46 12.24 -11.16
CA GLY A 103 6.44 12.79 -12.10
C GLY A 103 5.83 13.06 -13.47
N ILE A 104 5.12 12.08 -14.03
CA ILE A 104 4.45 12.19 -15.33
C ILE A 104 3.42 13.34 -15.32
N GLY A 105 2.55 13.39 -14.32
CA GLY A 105 1.55 14.44 -14.19
C GLY A 105 2.17 15.84 -14.08
N GLY A 106 3.30 15.96 -13.35
CA GLY A 106 4.06 17.20 -13.25
C GLY A 106 4.75 17.62 -14.56
N THR A 107 5.26 16.68 -15.34
CA THR A 107 5.88 17.01 -16.64
C THR A 107 4.85 17.37 -17.71
N ILE A 108 3.68 16.72 -17.71
CA ILE A 108 2.60 17.04 -18.65
C ILE A 108 2.01 18.42 -18.32
N SER A 109 1.82 18.75 -17.05
CA SER A 109 1.27 20.05 -16.65
C SER A 109 2.13 21.23 -17.10
N GLN A 110 3.45 21.06 -17.15
CA GLN A 110 4.37 22.09 -17.62
C GLN A 110 4.39 22.28 -19.14
N ARG A 111 4.03 21.24 -19.91
CA ARG A 111 4.10 21.23 -21.38
C ARG A 111 2.77 21.54 -22.06
N THR A 112 1.67 21.56 -21.31
CA THR A 112 0.31 21.70 -21.84
C THR A 112 -0.29 23.07 -21.56
N ILE A 113 -1.32 23.43 -22.34
CA ILE A 113 -2.04 24.72 -22.25
C ILE A 113 -2.78 24.80 -20.90
N ILE A 114 -3.00 26.03 -20.40
CA ILE A 114 -3.44 26.37 -19.04
C ILE A 114 -4.53 25.44 -18.46
N GLU A 115 -5.66 25.22 -19.15
CA GLU A 115 -6.75 24.39 -18.62
C GLU A 115 -6.42 22.89 -18.53
N THR A 116 -5.75 22.34 -19.55
CA THR A 116 -5.30 20.93 -19.54
C THR A 116 -4.16 20.74 -18.52
N GLY A 117 -3.25 21.70 -18.44
CA GLY A 117 -2.13 21.68 -17.52
C GLY A 117 -2.57 21.74 -16.06
N GLU A 118 -3.62 22.51 -15.74
CA GLU A 118 -4.20 22.55 -14.40
C GLU A 118 -4.73 21.17 -13.97
N ARG A 119 -5.48 20.47 -14.83
CA ARG A 119 -6.00 19.13 -14.53
C ARG A 119 -4.87 18.13 -14.25
N PHE A 120 -3.81 18.14 -15.05
CA PHE A 120 -2.64 17.28 -14.82
C PHE A 120 -1.84 17.68 -13.57
N GLY A 121 -1.84 18.97 -13.20
CA GLY A 121 -1.31 19.45 -11.92
C GLY A 121 -2.06 18.87 -10.72
N TRP A 122 -3.39 18.83 -10.77
CA TRP A 122 -4.22 18.20 -9.74
C TRP A 122 -4.01 16.69 -9.67
N ILE A 123 -3.79 16.01 -10.80
CA ILE A 123 -3.41 14.59 -10.84
C ILE A 123 -2.09 14.37 -10.12
N ALA A 124 -1.07 15.22 -10.37
CA ALA A 124 0.22 15.13 -9.70
C ALA A 124 0.09 15.36 -8.18
N ALA A 125 -0.71 16.34 -7.76
CA ALA A 125 -0.98 16.58 -6.34
C ALA A 125 -1.66 15.38 -5.67
N CYS A 126 -2.68 14.80 -6.30
CA CYS A 126 -3.35 13.60 -5.81
C CYS A 126 -2.39 12.41 -5.73
N ALA A 127 -1.54 12.22 -6.74
CA ALA A 127 -0.51 11.19 -6.75
C ALA A 127 0.48 11.36 -5.58
N GLY A 128 0.93 12.58 -5.30
CA GLY A 128 1.79 12.88 -4.15
C GLY A 128 1.13 12.52 -2.81
N VAL A 129 -0.16 12.81 -2.64
CA VAL A 129 -0.92 12.39 -1.44
C VAL A 129 -0.98 10.86 -1.36
N ILE A 130 -1.27 10.17 -2.46
CA ILE A 130 -1.31 8.69 -2.49
C ILE A 130 0.05 8.08 -2.10
N VAL A 131 1.17 8.65 -2.60
CA VAL A 131 2.53 8.24 -2.20
C VAL A 131 2.71 8.35 -0.68
N SER A 132 2.29 9.47 -0.08
CA SER A 132 2.39 9.66 1.37
C SER A 132 1.55 8.65 2.17
N LEU A 133 0.38 8.27 1.66
CA LEU A 133 -0.47 7.25 2.28
C LEU A 133 0.16 5.85 2.20
N TYR A 134 0.79 5.50 1.08
CA TYR A 134 1.57 4.25 0.98
C TYR A 134 2.76 4.23 1.92
N LEU A 135 3.45 5.36 2.09
CA LEU A 135 4.54 5.50 3.05
C LEU A 135 4.04 5.31 4.49
N ALA A 136 2.87 5.85 4.83
CA ALA A 136 2.24 5.64 6.13
C ALA A 136 1.92 4.16 6.39
N ILE A 137 1.40 3.44 5.40
CA ILE A 137 1.16 1.98 5.51
C ILE A 137 2.49 1.25 5.75
N MET A 138 3.54 1.56 4.97
CA MET A 138 4.85 0.95 5.16
C MET A 138 5.41 1.23 6.56
N ALA A 139 5.33 2.46 7.04
CA ALA A 139 5.81 2.83 8.37
C ALA A 139 5.09 2.05 9.47
N LEU A 140 3.75 1.94 9.39
CA LEU A 140 2.95 1.16 10.34
C LEU A 140 3.41 -0.30 10.41
N PHE A 141 3.56 -0.99 9.28
CA PHE A 141 3.95 -2.41 9.29
C PHE A 141 5.44 -2.64 9.58
N CYS A 142 6.34 -1.76 9.13
CA CYS A 142 7.76 -1.84 9.46
C CYS A 142 8.01 -1.67 10.96
N LEU A 143 7.36 -0.68 11.60
CA LEU A 143 7.49 -0.47 13.05
C LEU A 143 6.97 -1.67 13.84
N ASN A 144 5.92 -2.33 13.37
CA ASN A 144 5.43 -3.58 13.97
C ASN A 144 6.41 -4.73 13.82
N LEU A 145 6.97 -4.92 12.63
CA LEU A 145 7.97 -5.96 12.40
C LEU A 145 9.21 -5.74 13.27
N ILE A 146 9.65 -4.50 13.45
CA ILE A 146 10.76 -4.16 14.35
C ILE A 146 10.38 -4.48 15.79
N THR A 147 9.20 -4.05 16.25
CA THR A 147 8.75 -4.30 17.63
C THR A 147 8.59 -5.80 17.93
N GLU A 148 8.00 -6.57 17.01
CA GLU A 148 7.75 -8.00 17.21
C GLU A 148 8.96 -8.90 16.94
N LYS A 149 9.88 -8.54 16.03
CA LYS A 149 11.04 -9.40 15.70
C LYS A 149 12.35 -8.92 16.30
N VAL A 150 12.59 -7.61 16.37
CA VAL A 150 13.86 -7.05 16.86
C VAL A 150 13.81 -6.89 18.38
N PHE A 151 12.71 -6.36 18.91
CA PHE A 151 12.55 -6.08 20.33
C PHE A 151 11.81 -7.16 21.13
N SER A 152 11.39 -8.28 20.53
CA SER A 152 10.66 -9.29 21.31
C SER A 152 11.56 -9.98 22.35
N PRO A 153 11.15 -9.97 23.63
CA PRO A 153 11.91 -10.63 24.70
C PRO A 153 11.98 -12.16 24.53
N GLU A 154 11.10 -12.76 23.72
CA GLU A 154 11.16 -14.18 23.35
C GLU A 154 12.40 -14.52 22.50
N ARG A 155 12.94 -13.58 21.72
CA ARG A 155 14.24 -13.77 21.04
C ARG A 155 15.34 -13.97 22.06
N ASN A 156 15.38 -13.15 23.11
CA ASN A 156 16.37 -13.26 24.18
C ASN A 156 16.27 -14.62 24.89
N ASN A 157 15.05 -15.08 25.18
CA ASN A 157 14.83 -16.41 25.76
C ASN A 157 15.18 -17.58 24.83
N LYS A 158 15.09 -17.43 23.50
CA LYS A 158 15.46 -18.48 22.54
C LYS A 158 16.98 -18.65 22.43
N TYR A 159 17.76 -17.57 22.52
CA TYR A 159 19.23 -17.64 22.63
C TYR A 159 19.67 -18.18 24.00
N ILE A 160 19.01 -17.78 25.09
CA ILE A 160 19.30 -18.30 26.44
C ILE A 160 18.96 -19.80 26.54
N ARG A 161 17.84 -20.27 25.98
CA ARG A 161 17.50 -21.71 25.94
C ARG A 161 18.42 -22.53 25.04
N ALA A 162 18.97 -21.93 23.99
CA ALA A 162 19.94 -22.60 23.12
C ALA A 162 21.32 -22.71 23.78
N HIS A 163 21.68 -21.78 24.68
CA HIS A 163 22.96 -21.81 25.41
C HIS A 163 22.92 -22.63 26.70
N TYR A 164 21.75 -22.81 27.31
CA TYR A 164 21.54 -23.77 28.39
C TYR A 164 20.48 -24.80 27.98
N PRO A 165 20.85 -25.84 27.22
CA PRO A 165 20.00 -27.03 27.13
C PRO A 165 19.79 -27.52 28.55
N ARG A 166 18.52 -27.61 28.93
CA ARG A 166 18.09 -28.05 30.26
C ARG A 166 18.24 -29.58 30.34
N ASP A 167 19.49 -30.05 30.24
CA ASP A 167 19.87 -31.47 30.27
C ASP A 167 21.20 -31.67 31.01
N SER A 168 21.34 -31.00 32.14
CA SER A 168 22.42 -31.25 33.10
C SER A 168 21.90 -31.15 34.55
N ARG A 169 21.06 -32.11 34.93
CA ARG A 169 20.94 -32.63 36.31
C ARG A 169 20.70 -34.13 36.15
N ILE A 170 21.71 -34.98 36.40
CA ILE A 170 22.07 -35.53 37.73
C ILE A 170 20.85 -36.15 38.39
#